data_AF-A0A1M6U812-F1
#
_entry.id   AF-A0A1M6U812-F1
#
_cell.length_a   1.000
_cell.length_b   1.000
_cell.length_c   1.000
_cell.angle_alpha   90.00
_cell.angle_beta   90.00
_cell.angle_gamma   90.00
#
_symmetry.space_group_name_H-M   'P 1'
#
loop_
_entity.id
_entity.type
_entity.pdbx_description
1 polymer ?
#
loop_
_entity_poly.entity_id
_entity_poly.type
_entity_poly.pdbx_seq_one_letter_code
_entity_poly.pdbx_strand_id
1 'polypeptide(L)'
;MTKNFFSRFTRNMLAVLVCGVAVTSCTFVADNAVNNNDDDAQEQTERTIWVLSDIHAMAPDLLNDQYQADDATKDPKLMLYSTEILDKLVGDALSAKPDMMLITGDLTELGDQKSHELVANTLGQLVSEGIKVVVIPGNHDVDNADGSTTPQKFAELYKDCGFNMAYAKDQASLSYACEPFDGLVLLCVDTSTGTIGDSTMKWMLDETDKAHEQSKQVVVMQHHNVMEHYDGKSSLQKENVLVNYEDVTDKMMKSGIHLVFSGHAHIPDIA
;
A
#
# COMPACT_ATOMS: atom_id res chain seq x y z
N MET A 1 45.91 -51.62 5.37
CA MET A 1 44.49 -51.45 4.95
C MET A 1 43.84 -50.44 5.87
N THR A 2 43.98 -49.16 5.53
CA THR A 2 43.39 -48.02 6.25
C THR A 2 42.26 -47.48 5.37
N LYS A 3 41.01 -47.60 5.82
CA LYS A 3 39.85 -47.01 5.15
C LYS A 3 39.28 -45.91 6.04
N ASN A 4 39.41 -44.68 5.56
CA ASN A 4 38.81 -43.46 6.08
C ASN A 4 37.28 -43.55 6.01
N PHE A 5 36.61 -43.27 7.13
CA PHE A 5 35.17 -43.09 7.21
C PHE A 5 34.89 -41.58 7.24
N PHE A 6 34.49 -41.01 6.10
CA PHE A 6 34.00 -39.63 6.03
C PHE A 6 32.50 -39.65 6.37
N SER A 7 32.11 -39.13 7.53
CA SER A 7 30.72 -38.84 7.85
C SER A 7 30.28 -37.59 7.10
N ARG A 8 29.31 -37.73 6.18
CA ARG A 8 28.57 -36.61 5.61
C ARG A 8 27.63 -36.05 6.68
N PHE A 9 27.97 -34.88 7.20
CA PHE A 9 27.09 -34.04 8.00
C PHE A 9 26.22 -33.24 7.01
N THR A 10 25.01 -33.71 6.72
CA THR A 10 24.00 -32.89 6.03
C THR A 10 23.46 -31.87 7.02
N ARG A 11 23.99 -30.64 6.94
CA ARG A 11 23.41 -29.45 7.56
C ARG A 11 22.05 -29.19 6.89
N ASN A 12 20.96 -29.48 7.58
CA ASN A 12 19.67 -28.86 7.27
C ASN A 12 19.81 -27.36 7.57
N MET A 13 20.00 -26.55 6.53
CA MET A 13 19.81 -25.11 6.61
C MET A 13 18.30 -24.87 6.65
N LEU A 14 17.79 -24.61 7.86
CA LEU A 14 16.51 -23.94 8.04
C LEU A 14 16.74 -22.48 7.61
N ALA A 15 16.38 -22.16 6.36
CA ALA A 15 16.32 -20.77 5.92
C ALA A 15 15.04 -20.17 6.51
N VAL A 16 15.19 -19.41 7.60
CA VAL A 16 14.14 -18.51 8.07
C VAL A 16 14.17 -17.32 7.11
N LEU A 17 13.22 -17.31 6.17
CA LEU A 17 12.97 -16.14 5.34
C LEU A 17 12.21 -15.14 6.24
N VAL A 18 12.93 -14.15 6.76
CA VAL A 18 12.31 -12.98 7.35
C VAL A 18 11.89 -12.12 6.16
N CYS A 19 10.60 -12.09 5.83
CA CYS A 19 10.05 -11.12 4.89
C CYS A 19 10.32 -9.72 5.47
N GLY A 20 11.30 -9.05 4.89
CA GLY A 20 11.70 -7.72 5.30
C GLY A 20 10.62 -6.74 4.88
N VAL A 21 10.14 -5.93 5.82
CA VAL A 21 9.48 -4.66 5.51
C VAL A 21 10.50 -3.84 4.71
N ALA A 22 10.26 -3.69 3.41
CA ALA A 22 11.06 -2.82 2.57
C ALA A 22 10.60 -1.37 2.80
N VAL A 23 11.29 -0.65 3.69
CA VAL A 23 11.14 0.80 3.78
C VAL A 23 11.95 1.40 2.62
N THR A 24 11.30 1.68 1.50
CA THR A 24 11.89 2.44 0.40
C THR A 24 11.63 3.92 0.63
N SER A 25 12.70 4.71 0.76
CA SER A 25 12.62 6.17 0.74
C SER A 25 12.69 6.64 -0.72
N CYS A 26 11.61 7.21 -1.24
CA CYS A 26 11.61 7.90 -2.53
C CYS A 26 11.68 9.42 -2.31
N THR A 27 12.71 10.06 -2.85
CA THR A 27 12.79 11.53 -2.96
C THR A 27 12.05 12.00 -4.20
N PHE A 28 11.06 12.87 -4.03
CA PHE A 28 10.34 13.51 -5.12
C PHE A 28 10.89 14.92 -5.39
N VAL A 29 11.12 15.24 -6.66
CA VAL A 29 11.45 16.60 -7.12
C VAL A 29 10.32 17.05 -8.04
N ALA A 30 9.57 18.07 -7.64
CA ALA A 30 8.60 18.75 -8.49
C ALA A 30 9.31 19.91 -9.20
N ASP A 31 9.44 19.82 -10.53
CA ASP A 31 9.92 20.93 -11.36
C ASP A 31 8.72 21.81 -11.75
N ASN A 32 8.57 22.95 -11.07
CA ASN A 32 7.66 23.99 -11.50
C ASN A 32 8.29 24.78 -12.66
N ALA A 33 7.72 24.67 -13.85
CA ALA A 33 8.14 25.46 -15.00
C ALA A 33 7.75 26.94 -14.81
N VAL A 34 8.70 27.79 -14.42
CA VAL A 34 8.59 29.26 -14.56
C VAL A 34 9.87 29.81 -15.18
N ASN A 35 9.72 30.45 -16.34
CA ASN A 35 10.81 31.10 -17.06
C ASN A 35 11.04 32.52 -16.53
N ASN A 36 12.23 32.67 -15.93
CA ASN A 36 13.16 33.81 -15.88
C ASN A 36 12.85 35.09 -15.09
N ASN A 37 13.84 35.36 -14.23
CA ASN A 37 14.25 36.60 -13.56
C ASN A 37 13.48 36.95 -12.29
N ASP A 38 13.89 36.33 -11.19
CA ASP A 38 14.53 37.02 -10.05
C ASP A 38 15.03 35.97 -9.04
N ASP A 39 16.02 36.34 -8.22
CA ASP A 39 16.69 35.53 -7.19
C ASP A 39 15.73 35.06 -6.06
N ASP A 40 14.72 34.26 -6.37
CA ASP A 40 13.97 33.49 -5.38
C ASP A 40 14.38 32.02 -5.54
N ALA A 41 15.41 31.62 -4.80
CA ALA A 41 15.67 30.22 -4.55
C ALA A 41 14.46 29.69 -3.76
N GLN A 42 13.44 29.17 -4.45
CA GLN A 42 12.37 28.43 -3.80
C GLN A 42 13.01 27.32 -2.97
N GLU A 43 12.85 27.41 -1.65
CA GLU A 43 13.37 26.45 -0.70
C GLU A 43 12.72 25.10 -1.01
N GLN A 44 13.45 24.22 -1.73
CA GLN A 44 13.00 22.87 -2.02
C GLN A 44 12.90 22.12 -0.69
N THR A 45 11.70 22.03 -0.13
CA THR A 45 11.47 21.24 1.08
C THR A 45 11.50 19.77 0.70
N GLU A 46 12.58 19.08 1.02
CA GLU A 46 12.66 17.62 0.92
C GLU A 46 11.56 16.99 1.78
N ARG A 47 10.83 16.02 1.21
CA ARG A 47 9.76 15.28 1.90
C ARG A 47 10.15 13.82 2.04
N THR A 48 9.95 13.28 3.23
CA THR A 48 10.12 11.85 3.50
C THR A 48 8.76 11.17 3.50
N ILE A 49 8.54 10.25 2.56
CA ILE A 49 7.33 9.43 2.47
C ILE A 49 7.70 7.99 2.74
N TRP A 50 7.00 7.34 3.67
CA TRP A 50 7.08 5.90 3.89
C TRP A 50 5.95 5.22 3.16
N VAL A 51 6.25 4.12 2.48
CA VAL A 51 5.26 3.31 1.74
C VAL A 51 5.23 1.92 2.33
N LEU A 52 4.03 1.44 2.63
CA LEU A 52 3.75 0.13 3.21
C LEU A 52 2.59 -0.54 2.49
N SER A 53 2.49 -1.84 2.66
CA SER A 53 1.37 -2.64 2.19
C SER A 53 1.23 -3.89 3.05
N ASP A 54 0.06 -4.52 2.99
CA ASP A 54 -0.12 -5.90 3.45
C ASP A 54 0.24 -6.08 4.93
N ILE A 55 -0.29 -5.20 5.78
CA ILE A 55 -0.09 -5.25 7.23
C ILE A 55 -0.68 -6.54 7.80
N HIS A 56 -1.84 -6.98 7.26
CA HIS A 56 -2.56 -8.18 7.68
C HIS A 56 -2.70 -8.27 9.22
N ALA A 57 -2.98 -7.14 9.88
CA ALA A 57 -3.13 -7.14 11.33
C ALA A 57 -4.38 -7.93 11.75
N MET A 58 -4.27 -8.64 12.87
CA MET A 58 -5.40 -9.36 13.44
C MET A 58 -5.52 -9.05 14.94
N ALA A 59 -6.74 -8.76 15.40
CA ALA A 59 -7.00 -8.54 16.81
C ALA A 59 -6.61 -9.80 17.63
N PRO A 60 -5.88 -9.66 18.76
CA PRO A 60 -5.34 -10.81 19.48
C PRO A 60 -6.39 -11.84 19.92
N ASP A 61 -7.60 -11.38 20.25
CA ASP A 61 -8.70 -12.24 20.66
C ASP A 61 -9.29 -13.11 19.52
N LEU A 62 -8.92 -12.83 18.27
CA LEU A 62 -9.33 -13.62 17.10
C LEU A 62 -8.26 -14.62 16.65
N LEU A 63 -7.03 -14.48 17.16
CA LEU A 63 -5.96 -15.44 16.91
C LEU A 63 -6.29 -16.80 17.56
N ASN A 64 -5.91 -17.87 16.88
CA ASN A 64 -6.08 -19.24 17.33
C ASN A 64 -4.95 -20.13 16.79
N ASP A 65 -4.85 -21.36 17.32
CA ASP A 65 -3.75 -22.31 17.00
C ASP A 65 -3.62 -22.64 15.51
N GLN A 66 -4.68 -22.45 14.70
CA GLN A 66 -4.65 -22.70 13.26
C GLN A 66 -3.74 -21.70 12.54
N TYR A 67 -3.71 -20.43 12.97
CA TYR A 67 -2.82 -19.43 12.37
C TYR A 67 -1.34 -19.76 12.59
N GLN A 68 -1.00 -20.33 13.75
CA GLN A 68 0.36 -20.81 14.00
C GLN A 68 0.75 -21.97 13.06
N ALA A 69 -0.21 -22.84 12.74
CA ALA A 69 0.02 -23.96 11.84
C ALA A 69 0.09 -23.52 10.36
N ASP A 70 -0.72 -22.53 9.97
CA ASP A 70 -0.73 -21.99 8.60
C ASP A 70 0.52 -21.14 8.33
N ASP A 71 0.98 -20.31 9.28
CA ASP A 71 2.27 -19.59 9.18
C ASP A 71 3.44 -20.54 8.89
N ALA A 72 3.41 -21.75 9.44
CA ALA A 72 4.45 -22.74 9.23
C ALA A 72 4.40 -23.41 7.84
N THR A 73 3.31 -23.25 7.07
CA THR A 73 3.04 -24.09 5.90
C THR A 73 2.46 -23.40 4.65
N LYS A 74 1.86 -22.20 4.74
CA LYS A 74 1.01 -21.63 3.67
C LYS A 74 0.99 -20.09 3.61
N ASP A 75 2.14 -19.49 3.26
CA ASP A 75 2.39 -18.03 3.29
C ASP A 75 2.66 -17.50 4.71
N PRO A 76 3.94 -17.48 5.15
CA PRO A 76 4.29 -17.08 6.51
C PRO A 76 4.10 -15.56 6.70
N LYS A 77 3.04 -15.17 7.40
CA LYS A 77 2.71 -13.77 7.70
C LYS A 77 3.07 -13.36 9.13
N LEU A 78 3.50 -14.32 9.97
CA LEU A 78 3.79 -14.09 11.39
C LEU A 78 2.56 -13.57 12.14
N MET A 79 1.39 -14.15 11.87
CA MET A 79 0.09 -13.69 12.36
C MET A 79 0.03 -13.52 13.88
N LEU A 80 0.70 -14.42 14.62
CA LEU A 80 0.80 -14.35 16.08
C LEU A 80 1.52 -13.10 16.60
N TYR A 81 2.28 -12.42 15.76
CA TYR A 81 3.02 -11.20 16.08
C TYR A 81 2.54 -9.99 15.28
N SER A 82 1.43 -10.11 14.54
CA SER A 82 0.96 -9.06 13.62
C SER A 82 0.73 -7.74 14.34
N THR A 83 0.19 -7.76 15.56
CA THR A 83 -0.01 -6.56 16.40
C THR A 83 1.31 -5.95 16.87
N GLU A 84 2.25 -6.76 17.31
CA GLU A 84 3.57 -6.31 17.78
C GLU A 84 4.41 -5.74 16.64
N ILE A 85 4.28 -6.32 15.44
CA ILE A 85 4.92 -5.80 14.22
C ILE A 85 4.33 -4.44 13.87
N LEU A 86 3.00 -4.29 13.88
CA LEU A 86 2.32 -3.01 13.63
C LEU A 86 2.72 -1.95 14.67
N ASP A 87 2.70 -2.28 15.95
CA ASP A 87 3.09 -1.38 17.04
C ASP A 87 4.55 -0.94 16.91
N LYS A 88 5.45 -1.88 16.57
CA LYS A 88 6.86 -1.57 16.33
C LYS A 88 7.04 -0.63 15.14
N LEU A 89 6.31 -0.88 14.07
CA LEU A 89 6.35 -0.08 12.85
C LEU A 89 5.88 1.36 13.11
N VAL A 90 4.76 1.51 13.82
CA VAL A 90 4.25 2.83 14.22
C VAL A 90 5.22 3.52 15.20
N GLY A 91 5.82 2.78 16.15
CA GLY A 91 6.85 3.33 17.04
C GLY A 91 8.08 3.85 16.30
N ASP A 92 8.51 3.15 15.25
CA ASP A 92 9.61 3.61 14.39
C ASP A 92 9.22 4.86 13.60
N ALA A 93 8.01 4.91 13.05
CA ALA A 93 7.51 6.07 12.32
C ALA A 93 7.35 7.31 13.23
N LEU A 94 6.86 7.15 14.46
CA LEU A 94 6.78 8.21 15.46
C LEU A 94 8.16 8.78 15.81
N SER A 95 9.19 7.91 15.81
CA SER A 95 10.57 8.30 16.09
C SER A 95 11.23 9.00 14.90
N ALA A 96 11.02 8.46 13.69
CA ALA A 96 11.61 8.98 12.45
C ALA A 96 10.90 10.23 11.91
N LYS A 97 9.61 10.38 12.20
CA LYS A 97 8.73 11.47 11.77
C LYS A 97 8.75 11.72 10.25
N PRO A 98 8.38 10.72 9.41
CA PRO A 98 8.17 10.99 8.00
C PRO A 98 7.05 12.03 7.83
N ASP A 99 7.09 12.80 6.75
CA ASP A 99 6.01 13.75 6.43
C ASP A 99 4.70 13.01 6.11
N MET A 100 4.80 11.78 5.59
CA MET A 100 3.66 10.97 5.16
C MET A 100 3.93 9.47 5.25
N MET A 101 2.87 8.71 5.51
CA MET A 101 2.78 7.26 5.42
C MET A 101 1.67 6.85 4.44
N LEU A 102 2.03 6.10 3.40
CA LEU A 102 1.11 5.46 2.45
C LEU A 102 0.94 3.98 2.81
N ILE A 103 -0.30 3.48 2.82
CA ILE A 103 -0.58 2.06 3.04
C ILE A 103 -1.51 1.54 1.94
N THR A 104 -0.98 0.69 1.07
CA THR A 104 -1.64 0.23 -0.18
C THR A 104 -2.61 -0.93 0.03
N GLY A 105 -3.30 -1.02 1.16
CA GLY A 105 -4.32 -2.04 1.42
C GLY A 105 -3.82 -3.29 2.14
N ASP A 106 -4.76 -4.21 2.33
CA ASP A 106 -4.66 -5.39 3.20
C ASP A 106 -4.19 -4.99 4.60
N LEU A 107 -4.95 -4.05 5.19
CA LEU A 107 -4.71 -3.56 6.54
C LEU A 107 -4.94 -4.64 7.58
N THR A 108 -5.91 -5.53 7.33
CA THR A 108 -6.29 -6.62 8.23
C THR A 108 -6.34 -7.96 7.49
N GLU A 109 -6.17 -9.06 8.23
CA GLU A 109 -6.16 -10.41 7.63
C GLU A 109 -7.57 -10.86 7.16
N LEU A 110 -8.61 -10.46 7.88
CA LEU A 110 -9.99 -10.95 7.66
C LEU A 110 -11.03 -9.84 7.44
N GLY A 111 -10.66 -8.56 7.43
CA GLY A 111 -11.57 -7.42 7.31
C GLY A 111 -12.57 -7.31 8.46
N ASP A 112 -12.31 -7.99 9.57
CA ASP A 112 -13.18 -7.94 10.72
C ASP A 112 -13.11 -6.57 11.39
N GLN A 113 -14.26 -6.09 11.87
CA GLN A 113 -14.35 -4.76 12.46
C GLN A 113 -13.37 -4.54 13.62
N LYS A 114 -13.07 -5.57 14.42
CA LYS A 114 -12.22 -5.44 15.61
C LYS A 114 -10.75 -5.23 15.24
N SER A 115 -10.27 -5.95 14.22
CA SER A 115 -8.94 -5.74 13.65
C SER A 115 -8.83 -4.37 13.00
N HIS A 116 -9.85 -3.92 12.26
CA HIS A 116 -9.84 -2.56 11.72
C HIS A 116 -9.83 -1.48 12.79
N GLU A 117 -10.61 -1.64 13.87
CA GLU A 117 -10.58 -0.72 15.01
C GLU A 117 -9.19 -0.69 15.67
N LEU A 118 -8.53 -1.84 15.81
CA LEU A 118 -7.15 -1.91 16.30
C LEU A 118 -6.21 -1.13 15.37
N VAL A 119 -6.23 -1.42 14.07
CA VAL A 119 -5.36 -0.75 13.09
C VAL A 119 -5.61 0.75 13.05
N ALA A 120 -6.87 1.19 12.96
CA ALA A 120 -7.23 2.60 12.92
C ALA A 120 -6.76 3.34 14.18
N ASN A 121 -6.91 2.74 15.36
CA ASN A 121 -6.40 3.32 16.61
C ASN A 121 -4.87 3.41 16.63
N THR A 122 -4.17 2.39 16.15
CA THR A 122 -2.70 2.38 16.10
C THR A 122 -2.16 3.40 15.10
N LEU A 123 -2.73 3.50 13.89
CA LEU A 123 -2.38 4.52 12.91
C LEU A 123 -2.77 5.94 13.35
N GLY A 124 -3.85 6.08 14.12
CA GLY A 124 -4.29 7.35 14.70
C GLY A 124 -3.23 8.02 15.58
N GLN A 125 -2.28 7.26 16.13
CA GLN A 125 -1.13 7.81 16.86
C GLN A 125 -0.25 8.67 15.95
N LEU A 126 0.02 8.21 14.72
CA LEU A 126 0.79 8.98 13.73
C LEU A 126 0.07 10.26 13.33
N VAL A 127 -1.24 10.15 13.06
CA VAL A 127 -2.09 11.31 12.72
C VAL A 127 -2.06 12.35 13.85
N SER A 128 -2.11 11.92 15.11
CA SER A 128 -2.07 12.82 16.27
C SER A 128 -0.74 13.59 16.42
N GLU A 129 0.35 13.06 15.89
CA GLU A 129 1.67 13.70 15.84
C GLU A 129 1.89 14.53 14.56
N GLY A 130 0.86 14.69 13.72
CA GLY A 130 0.90 15.50 12.51
C GLY A 130 1.51 14.80 11.28
N ILE A 131 1.78 13.49 11.37
CA ILE A 131 2.18 12.68 10.22
C ILE A 131 0.94 12.43 9.36
N LYS A 132 1.01 12.73 8.06
CA LYS A 132 -0.10 12.41 7.15
C LYS A 132 -0.16 10.89 6.93
N VAL A 133 -1.30 10.26 7.18
CA VAL A 133 -1.51 8.83 6.89
C VAL A 133 -2.56 8.72 5.80
N VAL A 134 -2.30 7.95 4.75
CA VAL A 134 -3.23 7.72 3.65
C VAL A 134 -3.35 6.24 3.37
N VAL A 135 -4.58 5.73 3.42
CA VAL A 135 -4.88 4.32 3.21
C VAL A 135 -5.92 4.11 2.11
N ILE A 136 -5.84 2.94 1.49
CA ILE A 136 -6.87 2.35 0.62
C ILE A 136 -7.18 0.94 1.12
N PRO A 137 -8.34 0.35 0.78
CA PRO A 137 -8.59 -1.05 1.07
C PRO A 137 -7.81 -1.97 0.11
N GLY A 138 -7.40 -3.13 0.62
CA GLY A 138 -7.04 -4.29 -0.19
C GLY A 138 -8.18 -5.30 -0.30
N ASN A 139 -7.92 -6.46 -0.89
CA ASN A 139 -8.95 -7.49 -1.07
C ASN A 139 -9.34 -8.20 0.23
N HIS A 140 -8.60 -7.99 1.33
CA HIS A 140 -8.92 -8.50 2.66
C HIS A 140 -9.64 -7.48 3.55
N ASP A 141 -9.93 -6.26 3.12
CA ASP A 141 -10.39 -5.21 4.04
C ASP A 141 -11.90 -4.91 4.02
N VAL A 142 -12.59 -5.17 2.91
CA VAL A 142 -14.00 -4.78 2.75
C VAL A 142 -14.83 -5.90 2.13
N ASP A 143 -16.11 -5.96 2.49
CA ASP A 143 -17.10 -6.91 1.94
C ASP A 143 -16.69 -8.39 2.06
N ASN A 144 -15.96 -8.72 3.13
CA ASN A 144 -15.57 -10.09 3.45
C ASN A 144 -16.75 -10.96 3.92
N ALA A 145 -16.49 -12.26 4.04
CA ALA A 145 -17.51 -13.28 4.27
C ALA A 145 -18.38 -13.07 5.54
N ASP A 146 -17.88 -12.35 6.55
CA ASP A 146 -18.65 -12.02 7.76
C ASP A 146 -19.51 -10.74 7.62
N GLY A 147 -19.27 -9.96 6.55
CA GLY A 147 -19.97 -8.71 6.22
C GLY A 147 -19.80 -7.59 7.25
N SER A 148 -18.83 -7.70 8.15
CA SER A 148 -18.71 -6.79 9.30
C SER A 148 -18.22 -5.40 8.92
N THR A 149 -17.36 -5.28 7.90
CA THR A 149 -16.83 -4.01 7.41
C THR A 149 -17.29 -3.74 5.99
N THR A 150 -18.29 -2.86 5.85
CA THR A 150 -18.72 -2.32 4.55
C THR A 150 -17.78 -1.21 4.08
N PRO A 151 -17.78 -0.85 2.79
CA PRO A 151 -16.99 0.27 2.28
C PRO A 151 -17.23 1.58 3.05
N GLN A 152 -18.48 1.88 3.40
CA GLN A 152 -18.82 3.10 4.16
C GLN A 152 -18.26 3.04 5.59
N LYS A 153 -18.25 1.86 6.21
CA LYS A 153 -17.67 1.67 7.54
C LYS A 153 -16.15 1.79 7.50
N PHE A 154 -15.49 1.25 6.48
CA PHE A 154 -14.06 1.43 6.24
C PHE A 154 -13.71 2.91 6.12
N ALA A 155 -14.41 3.67 5.25
CA ALA A 155 -14.17 5.10 5.07
C ALA A 155 -14.38 5.91 6.36
N GLU A 156 -15.34 5.53 7.21
CA GLU A 156 -15.56 6.18 8.51
C GLU A 156 -14.45 5.85 9.53
N LEU A 157 -14.03 4.57 9.61
CA LEU A 157 -12.95 4.14 10.52
C LEU A 157 -11.63 4.84 10.19
N TYR A 158 -11.34 5.00 8.90
CA TYR A 158 -10.10 5.59 8.41
C TYR A 158 -10.26 7.04 7.94
N LYS A 159 -11.29 7.76 8.42
CA LYS A 159 -11.59 9.12 7.92
C LYS A 159 -10.41 10.08 8.00
N ASP A 160 -9.62 10.01 9.06
CA ASP A 160 -8.45 10.86 9.27
C ASP A 160 -7.17 10.28 8.63
N CYS A 161 -7.26 9.08 8.04
CA CYS A 161 -6.20 8.41 7.29
C CYS A 161 -6.43 8.54 5.77
N GLY A 162 -6.72 9.75 5.29
CA GLY A 162 -6.81 10.06 3.85
C GLY A 162 -8.19 10.54 3.39
N PHE A 163 -9.28 9.90 3.82
CA PHE A 163 -10.62 10.24 3.31
C PHE A 163 -11.10 11.67 3.64
N ASN A 164 -10.61 12.28 4.72
CA ASN A 164 -10.84 13.69 5.06
C ASN A 164 -9.86 14.65 4.34
N MET A 165 -8.74 14.14 3.82
CA MET A 165 -7.81 14.92 2.97
C MET A 165 -8.29 15.01 1.51
N ALA A 166 -9.25 14.17 1.13
CA ALA A 166 -9.75 14.11 -0.24
C ALA A 166 -10.43 15.40 -0.69
N TYR A 167 -10.01 15.94 -1.84
CA TYR A 167 -10.72 17.03 -2.51
C TYR A 167 -11.72 16.49 -3.56
N ALA A 168 -11.53 15.24 -4.02
CA ALA A 168 -12.44 14.54 -4.92
C ALA A 168 -12.58 13.07 -4.50
N LYS A 169 -13.79 12.52 -4.66
CA LYS A 169 -14.11 11.13 -4.36
C LYS A 169 -14.86 10.51 -5.53
N ASP A 170 -14.43 9.33 -5.95
CA ASP A 170 -15.19 8.52 -6.89
C ASP A 170 -16.54 8.13 -6.27
N GLN A 171 -17.58 8.04 -7.10
CA GLN A 171 -18.92 7.64 -6.64
C GLN A 171 -19.14 6.13 -6.72
N ALA A 172 -18.29 5.41 -7.45
CA ALA A 172 -18.45 3.98 -7.71
C ALA A 172 -17.57 3.08 -6.83
N SER A 173 -16.61 3.66 -6.09
CA SER A 173 -15.62 2.91 -5.31
C SER A 173 -15.15 3.71 -4.07
N LEU A 174 -14.24 3.15 -3.28
CA LEU A 174 -13.54 3.89 -2.24
C LEU A 174 -12.38 4.75 -2.75
N SER A 175 -12.29 4.97 -4.07
CA SER A 175 -11.23 5.79 -4.65
C SER A 175 -11.40 7.29 -4.33
N TYR A 176 -10.29 7.98 -4.12
CA TYR A 176 -10.28 9.42 -3.85
C TYR A 176 -8.97 10.07 -4.29
N ALA A 177 -9.01 11.38 -4.51
CA ALA A 177 -7.85 12.19 -4.86
C ALA A 177 -7.60 13.20 -3.74
N CYS A 178 -6.33 13.33 -3.33
CA CYS A 178 -5.90 14.30 -2.35
C CYS A 178 -4.59 14.98 -2.81
N GLU A 179 -4.28 16.13 -2.21
CA GLU A 179 -3.04 16.87 -2.44
C GLU A 179 -2.30 16.98 -1.10
N PRO A 180 -1.56 15.94 -0.67
CA PRO A 180 -0.91 15.92 0.65
C PRO A 180 0.24 16.95 0.76
N PHE A 181 0.81 17.36 -0.36
CA PHE A 181 1.81 18.41 -0.48
C PHE A 181 1.52 19.24 -1.72
N ASP A 182 1.87 20.53 -1.68
CA ASP A 182 1.69 21.44 -2.82
C ASP A 182 2.37 20.89 -4.06
N GLY A 183 1.63 20.79 -5.17
CA GLY A 183 2.15 20.28 -6.43
C GLY A 183 2.16 18.75 -6.57
N LEU A 184 1.72 17.99 -5.56
CA LEU A 184 1.61 16.52 -5.62
C LEU A 184 0.16 16.08 -5.45
N VAL A 185 -0.45 15.59 -6.53
CA VAL A 185 -1.72 14.88 -6.49
C VAL A 185 -1.48 13.39 -6.29
N LEU A 186 -2.11 12.83 -5.26
CA LEU A 186 -2.15 11.40 -4.99
C LEU A 186 -3.53 10.86 -5.31
N LEU A 187 -3.60 9.98 -6.33
CA LEU A 187 -4.77 9.18 -6.65
C LEU A 187 -4.75 7.90 -5.83
N CYS A 188 -5.66 7.79 -4.88
CA CYS A 188 -5.86 6.63 -4.02
C CYS A 188 -6.95 5.77 -4.66
N VAL A 189 -6.56 4.65 -5.28
CA VAL A 189 -7.45 3.86 -6.15
C VAL A 189 -7.84 2.57 -5.45
N ASP A 190 -9.14 2.43 -5.21
CA ASP A 190 -9.74 1.20 -4.70
C ASP A 190 -9.71 0.13 -5.79
N THR A 191 -8.87 -0.86 -5.54
CA THR A 191 -8.72 -2.05 -6.37
C THR A 191 -9.03 -3.30 -5.56
N SER A 192 -9.74 -3.20 -4.44
CA SER A 192 -10.05 -4.34 -3.54
C SER A 192 -10.72 -5.52 -4.24
N THR A 193 -11.41 -5.28 -5.36
CA THR A 193 -12.06 -6.31 -6.18
C THR A 193 -11.16 -6.88 -7.30
N GLY A 194 -9.90 -6.44 -7.41
CA GLY A 194 -8.98 -6.79 -8.48
C GLY A 194 -9.28 -6.11 -9.83
N THR A 195 -10.22 -5.17 -9.87
CA THR A 195 -10.64 -4.47 -11.09
C THR A 195 -10.70 -2.96 -10.88
N ILE A 196 -10.61 -2.19 -11.97
CA ILE A 196 -10.99 -0.78 -12.01
C ILE A 196 -12.15 -0.67 -12.99
N GLY A 197 -13.32 -0.25 -12.51
CA GLY A 197 -14.49 -0.06 -13.36
C GLY A 197 -14.34 1.12 -14.32
N ASP A 198 -15.07 1.10 -15.45
CA ASP A 198 -14.96 2.15 -16.47
C ASP A 198 -15.23 3.57 -15.93
N SER A 199 -16.18 3.72 -15.00
CA SER A 199 -16.47 5.01 -14.38
C SER A 199 -15.34 5.50 -13.48
N THR A 200 -14.73 4.60 -12.71
CA THR A 200 -13.59 4.89 -11.84
C THR A 200 -12.36 5.22 -12.68
N MET A 201 -12.10 4.45 -13.74
CA MET A 201 -11.02 4.74 -14.70
C MET A 201 -11.22 6.12 -15.33
N LYS A 202 -12.43 6.43 -15.81
CA LYS A 202 -12.72 7.76 -16.36
C LYS A 202 -12.48 8.86 -15.32
N TRP A 203 -12.96 8.67 -14.10
CA TRP A 203 -12.75 9.62 -13.00
C TRP A 203 -11.25 9.84 -12.73
N MET A 204 -10.44 8.78 -12.68
CA MET A 204 -8.99 8.87 -12.50
C MET A 204 -8.32 9.69 -13.61
N LEU A 205 -8.68 9.45 -14.87
CA LEU A 205 -8.13 10.19 -16.00
C LEU A 205 -8.55 11.66 -15.96
N ASP A 206 -9.81 11.95 -15.62
CA ASP A 206 -10.29 13.33 -15.46
C ASP A 206 -9.52 14.07 -14.34
N GLU A 207 -9.24 13.43 -13.21
CA GLU A 207 -8.44 14.03 -12.12
C GLU A 207 -6.96 14.21 -12.51
N THR A 208 -6.42 13.29 -13.30
CA THR A 208 -5.07 13.37 -13.86
C THR A 208 -4.93 14.58 -14.80
N ASP A 209 -5.89 14.75 -15.71
CA ASP A 209 -5.90 15.89 -16.64
C ASP A 209 -5.96 17.22 -15.88
N LYS A 210 -6.84 17.34 -14.87
CA LYS A 210 -6.92 18.55 -14.00
C LYS A 210 -5.63 18.84 -13.26
N ALA A 211 -4.92 17.81 -12.81
CA ALA A 211 -3.63 17.95 -12.13
C ALA A 211 -2.56 18.47 -13.10
N HIS A 212 -2.49 17.90 -14.31
CA HIS A 212 -1.55 18.32 -15.35
C HIS A 212 -1.83 19.74 -15.87
N GLU A 213 -3.10 20.15 -16.00
CA GLU A 213 -3.47 21.54 -16.31
C GLU A 213 -2.92 22.54 -15.28
N GLN A 214 -2.74 22.09 -14.03
CA GLN A 214 -2.16 22.86 -12.93
C GLN A 214 -0.64 22.60 -12.75
N SER A 215 0.00 21.89 -13.68
CA SER A 215 1.42 21.50 -13.61
C SER A 215 1.79 20.70 -12.34
N LYS A 216 0.84 19.94 -11.80
CA LYS A 216 1.05 19.08 -10.63
C LYS A 216 1.53 17.70 -11.04
N GLN A 217 2.37 17.09 -10.21
CA GLN A 217 2.76 15.68 -10.35
C GLN A 217 1.61 14.77 -9.91
N VAL A 218 1.43 13.65 -10.60
CA VAL A 218 0.43 12.64 -10.27
C VAL A 218 1.13 11.34 -9.88
N VAL A 219 0.80 10.84 -8.69
CA VAL A 219 1.20 9.52 -8.21
C VAL A 219 -0.07 8.73 -7.93
N VAL A 220 -0.05 7.44 -8.26
CA VAL A 220 -1.14 6.52 -7.91
C VAL A 220 -0.68 5.63 -6.76
N MET A 221 -1.59 5.36 -5.83
CA MET A 221 -1.49 4.22 -4.92
C MET A 221 -2.70 3.32 -5.14
N GLN A 222 -2.46 2.02 -5.27
CA GLN A 222 -3.48 0.98 -5.45
C GLN A 222 -3.02 -0.32 -4.79
N HIS A 223 -3.90 -1.29 -4.56
CA HIS A 223 -3.51 -2.54 -3.90
C HIS A 223 -2.91 -3.55 -4.89
N HIS A 224 -3.66 -3.89 -5.94
CA HIS A 224 -3.23 -4.86 -6.95
C HIS A 224 -2.17 -4.27 -7.88
N ASN A 225 -1.30 -5.09 -8.46
CA ASN A 225 -0.26 -4.59 -9.37
C ASN A 225 -0.85 -4.19 -10.73
N VAL A 226 -0.31 -3.13 -11.33
CA VAL A 226 -0.70 -2.66 -12.68
C VAL A 226 0.09 -3.33 -13.80
N MET A 227 1.07 -4.19 -13.47
CA MET A 227 1.87 -4.94 -14.43
C MET A 227 2.48 -6.17 -13.77
N GLU A 228 3.00 -7.10 -14.60
CA GLU A 228 3.75 -8.23 -14.09
C GLU A 228 5.11 -7.80 -13.53
N HIS A 229 5.47 -8.31 -12.36
CA HIS A 229 6.77 -8.11 -11.73
C HIS A 229 7.83 -9.18 -12.14
N TYR A 230 7.42 -10.21 -12.88
CA TYR A 230 8.31 -11.11 -13.60
C TYR A 230 7.54 -11.89 -14.67
N ASP A 231 8.22 -12.24 -15.76
CA ASP A 231 7.62 -12.90 -16.91
C ASP A 231 6.80 -14.14 -16.53
N GLY A 232 5.53 -14.15 -16.94
CA GLY A 232 4.64 -15.29 -16.78
C GLY A 232 3.98 -15.40 -15.40
N LYS A 233 4.14 -14.40 -14.52
CA LYS A 233 3.45 -14.35 -13.22
C LYS A 233 1.93 -14.41 -13.38
N SER A 234 1.33 -13.67 -14.31
CA SER A 234 -0.12 -13.72 -14.56
C SER A 234 -0.57 -15.04 -15.19
N SER A 235 0.34 -15.92 -15.61
CA SER A 235 -0.04 -17.29 -16.00
C SER A 235 -0.13 -18.25 -14.80
N LEU A 236 0.52 -17.91 -13.68
CA LEU A 236 0.65 -18.74 -12.48
C LEU A 236 -0.09 -18.19 -11.25
N GLN A 237 -0.25 -16.87 -11.16
CA GLN A 237 -0.87 -16.12 -10.06
C GLN A 237 -1.60 -14.89 -10.63
N LYS A 238 -2.76 -15.14 -11.25
CA LYS A 238 -3.55 -14.15 -12.01
C LYS A 238 -4.09 -13.03 -11.14
N GLU A 239 -4.38 -13.36 -9.89
CA GLU A 239 -4.88 -12.49 -8.85
C GLU A 239 -3.91 -11.36 -8.53
N ASN A 240 -2.61 -11.54 -8.74
CA ASN A 240 -1.62 -10.54 -8.34
C ASN A 240 -1.65 -9.23 -9.14
N VAL A 241 -2.27 -9.24 -10.32
CA VAL A 241 -2.36 -8.10 -11.22
C VAL A 241 -3.83 -7.76 -11.46
N LEU A 242 -4.10 -6.51 -11.80
CA LEU A 242 -5.44 -6.10 -12.19
C LEU A 242 -5.98 -6.94 -13.35
N VAL A 243 -7.28 -7.23 -13.30
CA VAL A 243 -7.99 -7.73 -14.47
C VAL A 243 -7.85 -6.71 -15.60
N ASN A 244 -7.46 -7.18 -16.78
CA ASN A 244 -7.14 -6.34 -17.93
C ASN A 244 -6.03 -5.31 -17.67
N TYR A 245 -5.03 -5.66 -16.84
CA TYR A 245 -3.93 -4.75 -16.49
C TYR A 245 -3.31 -4.09 -17.72
N GLU A 246 -3.08 -4.80 -18.84
CA GLU A 246 -2.48 -4.21 -20.06
C GLU A 246 -3.20 -2.94 -20.56
N ASP A 247 -4.54 -2.96 -20.59
CA ASP A 247 -5.36 -1.81 -21.00
C ASP A 247 -5.34 -0.71 -19.93
N VAL A 248 -5.35 -1.08 -18.64
CA VAL A 248 -5.21 -0.14 -17.53
C VAL A 248 -3.85 0.57 -17.58
N THR A 249 -2.75 -0.17 -17.74
CA THR A 249 -1.39 0.35 -17.84
C THR A 249 -1.27 1.29 -19.03
N ASP A 250 -1.78 0.90 -20.21
CA ASP A 250 -1.74 1.71 -21.43
C ASP A 250 -2.49 3.04 -21.25
N LYS A 251 -3.68 3.01 -20.62
CA LYS A 251 -4.43 4.23 -20.27
C LYS A 251 -3.67 5.12 -19.30
N MET A 252 -3.13 4.56 -18.21
CA MET A 252 -2.35 5.29 -17.22
C MET A 252 -1.12 5.96 -17.85
N MET A 253 -0.31 5.20 -18.60
CA MET A 253 0.89 5.71 -19.27
C MET A 253 0.56 6.83 -20.27
N LYS A 254 -0.49 6.66 -21.09
CA LYS A 254 -0.91 7.69 -22.07
C LYS A 254 -1.41 8.96 -21.42
N SER A 255 -1.94 8.88 -20.20
CA SER A 255 -2.39 10.04 -19.43
C SER A 255 -1.27 10.76 -18.67
N GLY A 256 -0.05 10.21 -18.63
CA GLY A 256 1.08 10.80 -17.92
C GLY A 256 1.28 10.27 -16.48
N ILE A 257 0.58 9.20 -16.09
CA ILE A 257 0.84 8.50 -14.83
C ILE A 257 2.04 7.58 -15.04
N HIS A 258 3.14 7.86 -14.32
CA HIS A 258 4.41 7.14 -14.46
C HIS A 258 4.91 6.50 -13.16
N LEU A 259 4.21 6.69 -12.04
CA LEU A 259 4.53 6.05 -10.77
C LEU A 259 3.26 5.54 -10.10
N VAL A 260 3.29 4.25 -9.75
CA VAL A 260 2.23 3.54 -9.04
C VAL A 260 2.89 2.83 -7.86
N PHE A 261 2.40 3.07 -6.65
CA PHE A 261 2.71 2.25 -5.49
C PHE A 261 1.64 1.16 -5.35
N SER A 262 2.07 -0.10 -5.27
CA SER A 262 1.20 -1.26 -5.10
C SER A 262 1.76 -2.29 -4.12
N GLY A 263 0.94 -3.29 -3.80
CA GLY A 263 1.30 -4.40 -2.92
C GLY A 263 0.67 -5.70 -3.39
N HIS A 264 -0.08 -6.37 -2.51
CA HIS A 264 -0.84 -7.61 -2.74
C HIS A 264 0.03 -8.86 -2.96
N ALA A 265 1.13 -8.72 -3.70
CA ALA A 265 2.03 -9.81 -4.06
C ALA A 265 2.99 -10.25 -2.95
N HIS A 266 3.10 -9.48 -1.85
CA HIS A 266 4.04 -9.69 -0.73
C HIS A 266 5.51 -9.84 -1.17
N ILE A 267 5.87 -9.30 -2.34
CA ILE A 267 7.22 -9.40 -2.91
C ILE A 267 7.72 -7.98 -3.21
N PRO A 268 8.87 -7.57 -2.65
CA PRO A 268 9.48 -6.29 -2.99
C PRO A 268 10.07 -6.36 -4.40
N ASP A 269 9.53 -5.57 -5.34
CA ASP A 269 9.97 -5.53 -6.73
C ASP A 269 9.59 -4.19 -7.40
N ILE A 270 10.29 -3.85 -8.50
CA ILE A 270 9.99 -2.70 -9.37
C ILE A 270 10.00 -3.21 -10.81
N ALA A 271 8.91 -2.97 -11.54
CA ALA A 271 8.68 -3.43 -12.90
C ALA A 271 8.69 -2.30 -13.94
#